data_AF-A0A5B2WMV6-F1
#
_entry.id   AF-A0A5B2WMV6-F1
#
_cell.length_a   1.000
_cell.length_b   1.000
_cell.length_c   1.000
_cell.angle_alpha   90.00
_cell.angle_beta   90.00
_cell.angle_gamma   90.00
#
_symmetry.space_group_name_H-M   'P 1'
#
loop_
_entity.id
_entity.type
_entity.pdbx_description
1 polymer ?
#
loop_
_entity_poly.entity_id
_entity_poly.type
_entity_poly.pdbx_seq_one_letter_code
_entity_poly.pdbx_strand_id
1 'polypeptide(L)'
;MTFDAWERAGHQISRVVNSSAWYLGDWLVFGQDKYANRYSRAVEEVGLDYQTLRNYAWIARRFEYSRRREGLSFQHHAEVASMASDEQDHWLDLAERHGWSRNRLRREVRESRAEERPEDRALLPRVSVAVVDVQRWRQAATEARVDFEEWVIAALNVAVDLPLSATL
;
A
#
# COMPACT_ATOMS: atom_id res chain seq x y z
N MET A 1 30.10 -9.28 32.92
CA MET A 1 29.28 -9.43 31.70
C MET A 1 30.21 -9.24 30.51
N THR A 2 30.28 -10.21 29.59
CA THR A 2 31.13 -10.10 28.39
C THR A 2 30.40 -9.38 27.26
N PHE A 3 31.14 -8.87 26.28
CA PHE A 3 30.56 -8.24 25.08
C PHE A 3 29.60 -9.21 24.35
N ASP A 4 30.02 -10.46 24.12
CA ASP A 4 29.17 -11.46 23.45
C ASP A 4 27.89 -11.76 24.22
N ALA A 5 27.93 -11.71 25.56
CA ALA A 5 26.73 -11.90 26.37
C ALA A 5 25.75 -10.72 26.24
N TRP A 6 26.29 -9.50 26.15
CA TRP A 6 25.50 -8.29 25.90
C TRP A 6 24.89 -8.28 24.49
N GLU A 7 25.66 -8.67 23.47
CA GLU A 7 25.19 -8.77 22.08
C GLU A 7 24.07 -9.82 21.93
N ARG A 8 24.25 -11.02 22.49
CA ARG A 8 23.21 -12.07 22.50
C ARG A 8 21.93 -11.60 23.17
N ALA A 9 22.03 -10.86 24.29
CA ALA A 9 20.87 -10.29 24.95
C ALA A 9 20.12 -9.30 24.04
N GLY A 10 20.85 -8.44 23.32
CA GLY A 10 20.28 -7.53 22.32
C GLY A 10 19.50 -8.28 21.22
N HIS A 11 20.04 -9.37 20.69
CA HIS A 11 19.35 -10.20 19.70
C HIS A 11 18.08 -10.85 20.24
N GLN A 12 18.10 -11.34 21.48
CA GLN A 12 16.91 -11.93 22.12
C GLN A 12 15.81 -10.89 22.33
N ILE A 13 16.16 -9.70 22.83
CA ILE A 13 15.22 -8.59 23.01
C ILE A 13 14.59 -8.22 21.66
N SER A 14 15.41 -8.09 20.61
CA SER A 14 14.91 -7.77 19.27
C SER A 14 13.92 -8.81 18.75
N ARG A 15 14.18 -10.11 18.96
CA ARG A 15 13.25 -11.18 18.57
C ARG A 15 11.92 -11.10 19.31
N VAL A 16 11.95 -10.80 20.61
CA VAL A 16 10.73 -10.64 21.43
C VAL A 16 9.92 -9.45 20.94
N VAL A 17 10.56 -8.29 20.73
CA VAL A 17 9.91 -7.07 20.22
C VAL A 17 9.33 -7.29 18.82
N ASN A 18 10.04 -8.02 17.97
CA ASN A 18 9.53 -8.35 16.63
C ASN A 18 8.28 -9.25 16.68
N SER A 19 8.29 -10.24 17.59
CA SER A 19 7.19 -11.19 17.72
C SER A 19 5.97 -10.57 18.40
N SER A 20 6.16 -9.63 19.32
CA SER A 20 5.06 -8.95 20.03
C SER A 20 4.15 -8.17 19.08
N ALA A 21 4.69 -7.56 18.03
CA ALA A 21 3.89 -6.88 17.01
C ALA A 21 2.92 -7.83 16.29
N TRP A 22 3.35 -9.06 15.97
CA TRP A 22 2.47 -10.09 15.41
C TRP A 22 1.39 -10.51 16.40
N TYR A 23 1.76 -10.83 17.64
CA TYR A 23 0.79 -11.26 18.66
C TYR A 23 -0.27 -10.19 18.95
N LEU A 24 0.14 -8.92 19.08
CA LEU A 24 -0.79 -7.81 19.28
C LEU A 24 -1.70 -7.62 18.07
N GLY A 25 -1.15 -7.68 16.86
CA GLY A 25 -1.93 -7.60 15.63
C GLY A 25 -2.98 -8.70 15.55
N ASP A 26 -2.58 -9.95 15.73
CA ASP A 26 -3.48 -11.12 15.66
C ASP A 26 -4.57 -11.08 16.75
N TRP A 27 -4.19 -10.71 17.97
CA TRP A 27 -5.13 -10.54 19.08
C TRP A 27 -6.19 -9.47 18.76
N LEU A 28 -5.79 -8.33 18.18
CA LEU A 28 -6.71 -7.27 17.77
C LEU A 28 -7.64 -7.71 16.64
N VAL A 29 -7.11 -8.44 15.66
CA VAL A 29 -7.90 -8.97 14.53
C VAL A 29 -8.94 -9.96 15.03
N PHE A 30 -8.55 -10.90 15.89
CA PHE A 30 -9.48 -11.83 16.52
C PHE A 30 -10.55 -11.12 17.37
N GLY A 31 -10.15 -10.06 18.09
CA GLY A 31 -11.06 -9.28 18.93
C GLY A 31 -12.07 -8.44 18.15
N GLN A 32 -11.74 -7.99 16.94
CA GLN A 32 -12.60 -7.15 16.11
C GLN A 32 -13.95 -7.83 15.80
N ASP A 33 -13.94 -9.12 15.48
CA ASP A 33 -15.14 -9.87 15.11
C ASP A 33 -16.02 -10.20 16.33
N LYS A 34 -15.44 -10.25 17.54
CA LYS A 34 -16.14 -10.64 18.77
C LYS A 34 -16.57 -9.47 19.66
N TYR A 35 -15.89 -8.32 19.60
CA TYR A 35 -16.01 -7.28 20.62
C TYR A 35 -15.97 -5.84 20.06
N ALA A 36 -17.01 -5.45 19.30
CA ALA A 36 -17.12 -4.16 18.60
C ALA A 36 -16.81 -2.89 19.46
N ASN A 37 -17.19 -2.86 20.74
CA ASN A 37 -16.97 -1.71 21.64
C ASN A 37 -15.82 -1.87 22.65
N ARG A 38 -15.08 -2.98 22.62
CA ARG A 38 -13.95 -3.21 23.56
C ARG A 38 -12.60 -2.82 22.97
N TYR A 39 -12.53 -2.61 21.66
CA TYR A 39 -11.30 -2.24 20.96
C TYR A 39 -10.67 -0.96 21.55
N SER A 40 -11.48 0.07 21.86
CA SER A 40 -11.00 1.31 22.49
C SER A 40 -10.49 1.09 23.92
N ARG A 41 -11.20 0.31 24.75
CA ARG A 41 -10.79 0.02 26.14
C ARG A 41 -9.57 -0.90 26.23
N ALA A 42 -9.45 -1.87 25.33
CA ALA A 42 -8.32 -2.79 25.35
C ALA A 42 -7.02 -2.11 24.87
N VAL A 43 -7.13 -1.10 23.99
CA VAL A 43 -6.04 -0.24 23.55
C VAL A 43 -5.48 0.60 24.71
N GLU A 44 -6.33 1.10 25.62
CA GLU A 44 -5.90 1.88 26.80
C GLU A 44 -4.99 1.09 27.75
N GLU A 45 -5.22 -0.21 27.91
CA GLU A 45 -4.45 -1.07 28.84
C GLU A 45 -3.09 -1.52 28.30
N VAL A 46 -2.91 -1.56 26.97
CA VAL A 46 -1.66 -2.03 26.33
C VAL A 46 -0.56 -0.95 26.34
N GLY A 47 -0.93 0.31 26.58
CA GLY A 47 0.04 1.42 26.69
C GLY A 47 0.72 1.78 25.37
N LEU A 48 0.16 1.34 24.23
CA LEU A 48 0.60 1.73 22.88
C LEU A 48 -0.42 2.68 22.26
N ASP A 49 0.07 3.61 21.45
CA ASP A 49 -0.78 4.53 20.71
C ASP A 49 -1.74 3.78 19.77
N TYR A 50 -2.96 4.30 19.66
CA TYR A 50 -4.04 3.73 18.85
C TYR A 50 -3.62 3.51 17.39
N GLN A 51 -2.91 4.45 16.78
CA GLN A 51 -2.48 4.34 15.39
C GLN A 51 -1.48 3.19 15.20
N THR A 52 -0.61 2.96 16.18
CA THR A 52 0.34 1.85 16.18
C THR A 52 -0.40 0.51 16.20
N LEU A 53 -1.36 0.35 17.11
CA LEU A 53 -2.17 -0.87 17.23
C LEU A 53 -3.02 -1.12 15.98
N ARG A 54 -3.63 -0.06 15.43
CA ARG A 54 -4.36 -0.13 14.15
C ARG A 54 -3.44 -0.58 13.01
N ASN A 55 -2.22 -0.06 12.93
CA ASN A 55 -1.25 -0.47 11.93
C ASN A 55 -0.86 -1.95 12.10
N TYR A 56 -0.65 -2.39 13.34
CA TYR A 56 -0.32 -3.80 13.61
C TYR A 56 -1.44 -4.74 13.19
N ALA A 57 -2.69 -4.45 13.56
CA ALA A 57 -3.86 -5.22 13.15
C ALA A 57 -4.06 -5.21 11.63
N TRP A 58 -3.78 -4.07 10.97
CA TRP A 58 -3.86 -3.98 9.52
C TRP A 58 -2.83 -4.90 8.85
N ILE A 59 -1.55 -4.86 9.25
CA ILE A 59 -0.51 -5.73 8.69
C ILE A 59 -0.81 -7.20 8.99
N ALA A 60 -1.20 -7.54 10.23
CA ALA A 60 -1.55 -8.90 10.62
C ALA A 60 -2.63 -9.52 9.73
N ARG A 61 -3.65 -8.76 9.33
CA ARG A 61 -4.68 -9.21 8.36
C ARG A 61 -4.16 -9.46 6.95
N ARG A 62 -3.10 -8.76 6.54
CA ARG A 62 -2.52 -8.93 5.19
C ARG A 62 -1.68 -10.19 5.09
N PHE A 63 -1.16 -10.69 6.21
CA PHE A 63 -0.27 -11.85 6.26
C PHE A 63 -0.79 -12.90 7.24
N GLU A 64 -1.53 -13.87 6.71
CA GLU A 64 -1.83 -15.11 7.43
C GLU A 64 -0.53 -15.78 7.90
N TYR A 65 -0.61 -16.60 8.96
CA TYR A 65 0.56 -17.23 9.57
C TYR A 65 1.45 -17.97 8.55
N SER A 66 0.86 -18.67 7.57
CA SER A 66 1.57 -19.38 6.50
C SER A 66 2.32 -18.49 5.51
N ARG A 67 1.93 -17.21 5.39
CA ARG A 67 2.56 -16.22 4.49
C ARG A 67 3.64 -15.39 5.20
N ARG A 68 3.84 -15.60 6.50
CA ARG A 68 4.90 -14.91 7.25
C ARG A 68 6.22 -15.65 7.04
N ARG A 69 7.28 -14.91 6.75
CA ARG A 69 8.64 -15.44 6.64
C ARG A 69 9.32 -15.33 7.99
N GLU A 70 9.67 -16.46 8.61
CA GLU A 70 10.30 -16.49 9.94
C GLU A 70 11.65 -15.74 9.96
N GLY A 71 12.36 -15.75 8.84
CA GLY A 71 13.62 -15.01 8.67
C GLY A 71 13.43 -13.49 8.58
N LEU A 72 12.21 -13.00 8.40
CA LEU A 72 11.92 -11.57 8.18
C LEU A 72 11.16 -10.95 9.35
N SER A 73 11.52 -9.71 9.66
CA SER A 73 10.84 -8.95 10.72
C SER A 73 9.42 -8.52 10.29
N PHE A 74 8.57 -8.24 11.27
CA PHE A 74 7.26 -7.60 11.08
C PHE A 74 7.35 -6.36 10.18
N GLN A 75 8.44 -5.61 10.31
CA GLN A 75 8.65 -4.41 9.53
C GLN A 75 8.99 -4.68 8.06
N HIS A 76 9.56 -5.83 7.69
CA HIS A 76 9.68 -6.19 6.27
C HIS A 76 8.31 -6.36 5.63
N HIS A 77 7.42 -7.07 6.34
CA HIS A 77 6.04 -7.27 5.92
C HIS A 77 5.28 -5.94 5.83
N ALA A 78 5.55 -5.01 6.75
CA ALA A 78 5.00 -3.66 6.71
C ALA A 78 5.35 -2.88 5.43
N GLU A 79 6.57 -3.04 4.88
CA GLU A 79 6.99 -2.33 3.65
C GLU A 79 6.15 -2.71 2.43
N VAL A 80 5.63 -3.94 2.40
CA VAL A 80 4.91 -4.51 1.26
C VAL A 80 3.41 -4.69 1.54
N ALA A 81 2.94 -4.40 2.76
CA ALA A 81 1.57 -4.66 3.19
C ALA A 81 0.47 -4.01 2.31
N SER A 82 0.79 -2.90 1.64
CA SER A 82 -0.14 -2.19 0.74
C SER A 82 -0.20 -2.75 -0.68
N MET A 83 0.71 -3.65 -1.05
CA MET A 83 0.78 -4.29 -2.37
C MET A 83 -0.25 -5.40 -2.55
N ALA A 84 -0.39 -5.92 -3.78
CA ALA A 84 -1.15 -7.14 -4.03
C ALA A 84 -0.47 -8.37 -3.39
N SER A 85 -1.22 -9.44 -3.14
CA SER A 85 -0.71 -10.59 -2.36
C SER A 85 0.44 -11.34 -3.05
N ASP A 86 0.38 -11.42 -4.37
CA ASP A 86 1.44 -11.97 -5.23
C ASP A 86 2.71 -11.12 -5.21
N GLU A 87 2.57 -9.79 -5.32
CA GLU A 87 3.70 -8.86 -5.18
C GLU A 87 4.33 -8.93 -3.79
N GLN A 88 3.51 -9.00 -2.74
CA GLN A 88 3.98 -9.18 -1.37
C GLN A 88 4.87 -10.40 -1.23
N ASP A 89 4.38 -11.56 -1.69
CA ASP A 89 5.08 -12.83 -1.56
C ASP A 89 6.38 -12.80 -2.39
N HIS A 90 6.34 -12.23 -3.59
CA HIS A 90 7.52 -12.04 -4.44
C HIS A 90 8.63 -11.26 -3.73
N TRP A 91 8.29 -10.10 -3.16
CA TRP A 91 9.24 -9.22 -2.49
C TRP A 91 9.78 -9.80 -1.18
N LEU A 92 8.94 -10.49 -0.41
CA LEU A 92 9.37 -11.17 0.81
C LEU A 92 10.28 -12.35 0.50
N ASP A 93 9.99 -13.13 -0.54
CA ASP A 93 10.86 -14.23 -0.96
C ASP A 93 12.23 -13.73 -1.43
N LEU A 94 12.28 -12.61 -2.17
CA LEU A 94 13.55 -11.99 -2.52
C LEU A 94 14.32 -11.49 -1.29
N ALA A 95 13.63 -10.82 -0.37
CA ALA A 95 14.25 -10.33 0.85
C ALA A 95 14.84 -11.46 1.71
N GLU A 96 14.11 -12.58 1.85
CA GLU A 96 14.58 -13.74 2.60
C GLU A 96 15.76 -14.43 1.88
N ARG A 97 15.63 -14.71 0.58
CA ARG A 97 16.68 -15.36 -0.23
C ARG A 97 17.99 -14.58 -0.23
N HIS A 98 17.92 -13.25 -0.29
CA HIS A 98 19.11 -12.39 -0.37
C HIS A 98 19.53 -11.79 0.98
N GLY A 99 18.87 -12.16 2.08
CA GLY A 99 19.15 -11.63 3.41
C GLY A 99 19.05 -10.11 3.48
N TRP A 100 18.08 -9.52 2.79
CA TRP A 100 17.92 -8.08 2.75
C TRP A 100 17.51 -7.53 4.11
N SER A 101 18.04 -6.35 4.45
CA SER A 101 17.47 -5.54 5.52
C SER A 101 16.18 -4.89 5.05
N ARG A 102 15.33 -4.49 6.00
CA ARG A 102 14.09 -3.73 5.73
C ARG A 102 14.35 -2.51 4.86
N ASN A 103 15.43 -1.77 5.12
CA ASN A 103 15.80 -0.58 4.36
C ASN A 103 16.16 -0.92 2.92
N ARG A 104 16.84 -2.05 2.70
CA ARG A 104 17.12 -2.53 1.34
C ARG A 104 15.83 -2.91 0.65
N LEU A 105 14.99 -3.75 1.25
CA LEU A 105 13.68 -4.10 0.68
C LEU A 105 12.86 -2.85 0.29
N ARG A 106 12.76 -1.86 1.18
CA ARG A 106 12.07 -0.59 0.90
C ARG A 106 12.63 0.12 -0.33
N ARG A 107 13.95 0.10 -0.54
CA ARG A 107 14.59 0.76 -1.68
C ARG A 107 14.26 0.02 -2.97
N GLU A 108 14.46 -1.29 -3.01
CA GLU A 108 14.23 -2.11 -4.21
C GLU A 108 12.76 -2.02 -4.67
N VAL A 109 11.82 -2.04 -3.73
CA VAL A 109 10.38 -1.80 -3.96
C VAL A 109 10.09 -0.43 -4.58
N ARG A 110 10.81 0.61 -4.14
CA ARG A 110 10.61 1.97 -4.68
C ARG A 110 11.18 2.10 -6.07
N GLU A 111 12.32 1.47 -6.33
CA GLU A 111 12.99 1.46 -7.62
C GLU A 111 12.13 0.72 -8.65
N SER A 112 11.59 -0.47 -8.33
CA SER A 112 10.69 -1.20 -9.24
C SER A 112 9.44 -0.38 -9.61
N ARG A 113 8.86 0.32 -8.64
CA ARG A 113 7.70 1.19 -8.87
C ARG A 113 8.04 2.46 -9.64
N ALA A 114 9.29 2.92 -9.58
CA ALA A 114 9.74 4.05 -10.37
C ALA A 114 9.90 3.63 -11.84
N GLU A 115 10.39 2.41 -12.10
CA GLU A 115 10.48 1.82 -13.44
C GLU A 115 9.09 1.50 -14.03
N GLU A 116 8.11 1.13 -13.19
CA GLU A 116 6.72 0.91 -13.60
C GLU A 116 5.90 2.20 -13.77
N ARG A 117 6.38 3.35 -13.27
CA ARG A 117 5.73 4.62 -13.61
C ARG A 117 5.98 4.84 -15.10
N PRO A 118 4.94 4.88 -15.95
CA PRO A 118 5.16 5.22 -17.35
C PRO A 118 5.81 6.60 -17.38
N GLU A 119 7.06 6.65 -17.83
CA GLU A 119 7.87 7.87 -17.90
C GLU A 119 7.21 8.95 -18.80
N ASP A 120 6.16 8.59 -19.54
CA ASP A 120 5.43 9.42 -20.50
C ASP A 120 4.01 9.86 -20.09
N ARG A 121 3.57 9.68 -18.83
CA ARG A 121 2.25 10.20 -18.40
C ARG A 121 2.34 11.64 -17.89
N ALA A 122 2.18 12.60 -18.81
CA ALA A 122 1.90 13.99 -18.46
C ALA A 122 0.46 14.14 -17.94
N LEU A 123 0.29 14.83 -16.81
CA LEU A 123 -1.03 15.22 -16.33
C LEU A 123 -1.50 16.47 -17.08
N LEU A 124 -2.73 16.45 -17.60
CA LEU A 124 -3.34 17.66 -18.14
C LEU A 124 -3.54 18.69 -17.01
N PRO A 125 -3.26 19.99 -17.24
CA PRO A 125 -3.65 21.05 -16.32
C PRO A 125 -5.15 21.00 -16.01
N ARG A 126 -5.55 21.39 -14.79
CA ARG A 126 -6.98 21.46 -14.45
C ARG A 126 -7.67 22.53 -15.31
N VAL A 127 -8.51 22.09 -16.24
CA VAL A 127 -9.35 22.97 -17.05
C VAL A 127 -10.68 23.16 -16.35
N SER A 128 -11.11 24.42 -16.20
CA SER A 128 -12.46 24.75 -15.75
C SER A 128 -13.38 24.84 -16.96
N VAL A 129 -14.42 24.01 -16.98
CA VAL A 129 -15.41 23.94 -18.07
C VAL A 129 -16.80 24.17 -17.49
N ALA A 130 -17.71 24.78 -18.26
CA ALA A 130 -19.10 24.92 -17.84
C ALA A 130 -19.75 23.55 -17.62
N VAL A 131 -20.56 23.44 -16.56
CA VAL A 131 -21.23 22.18 -16.18
C VAL A 131 -22.08 21.61 -17.32
N VAL A 132 -22.70 22.47 -18.11
CA VAL A 132 -23.54 22.09 -19.26
C VAL A 132 -22.73 21.34 -20.32
N ASP A 133 -21.50 21.75 -20.59
CA ASP A 133 -20.65 21.10 -21.59
C ASP A 133 -20.17 19.72 -21.08
N VAL A 134 -19.80 19.63 -19.80
CA VAL A 134 -19.44 18.35 -19.18
C VAL A 134 -20.61 17.36 -19.24
N GLN A 135 -21.84 17.82 -19.02
CA GLN A 135 -23.04 16.97 -19.13
C GLN A 135 -23.25 16.47 -20.56
N ARG A 136 -23.10 17.35 -21.57
CA ARG A 136 -23.19 16.98 -22.99
C ARG A 136 -22.14 15.92 -23.35
N TRP A 137 -20.90 16.07 -22.91
CA TRP A 137 -19.83 15.11 -23.17
C TRP A 137 -20.10 13.76 -22.50
N ARG A 138 -20.62 13.74 -21.26
CA ARG A 138 -21.01 12.49 -20.58
C ARG A 138 -22.15 11.77 -21.30
N GLN A 139 -23.13 12.51 -21.80
CA GLN A 139 -24.21 11.94 -22.60
C GLN A 139 -23.65 11.33 -23.91
N ALA A 140 -22.78 12.04 -24.61
CA ALA A 140 -22.13 11.55 -25.82
C ALA A 140 -21.30 10.27 -25.57
N ALA A 141 -20.56 10.20 -24.46
CA ALA A 141 -19.85 8.99 -24.04
C ALA A 141 -20.79 7.81 -23.78
N THR A 142 -21.94 8.07 -23.11
CA THR A 142 -22.96 7.06 -22.84
C THR A 142 -23.59 6.53 -24.13
N GLU A 143 -23.91 7.40 -25.08
CA GLU A 143 -24.45 7.03 -26.39
C GLU A 143 -23.43 6.22 -27.21
N ALA A 144 -22.14 6.59 -27.13
CA ALA A 144 -21.03 5.86 -27.74
C ALA A 144 -20.66 4.56 -27.00
N ARG A 145 -21.26 4.28 -25.83
CA ARG A 145 -21.01 3.09 -24.98
C ARG A 145 -19.54 2.91 -24.58
N VAL A 146 -18.85 4.01 -24.33
CA VAL A 146 -17.46 4.02 -23.83
C VAL A 146 -17.40 4.74 -22.48
N ASP A 147 -16.35 4.49 -21.70
CA ASP A 147 -16.12 5.24 -20.48
C ASP A 147 -15.92 6.74 -20.78
N PHE A 148 -16.31 7.61 -19.85
CA PHE A 148 -16.22 9.05 -20.06
C PHE A 148 -14.77 9.53 -20.22
N GLU A 149 -13.82 8.98 -19.47
CA GLU A 149 -12.41 9.33 -19.59
C GLU A 149 -11.85 8.89 -20.95
N GLU A 150 -12.16 7.65 -21.35
CA GLU A 150 -11.77 7.11 -22.66
C GLU A 150 -12.37 7.93 -23.82
N TRP A 151 -13.63 8.34 -23.70
CA TRP A 151 -14.29 9.21 -24.67
C TRP A 151 -13.61 10.56 -24.79
N VAL A 152 -13.24 11.19 -23.66
CA VAL A 152 -12.55 12.48 -23.65
C VAL A 152 -11.18 12.36 -24.33
N ILE A 153 -10.42 11.31 -24.05
CA ILE A 153 -9.13 11.05 -24.68
C ILE A 153 -9.30 10.85 -26.20
N ALA A 154 -10.28 10.03 -26.62
CA ALA A 154 -10.58 9.79 -28.01
C ALA A 154 -10.99 11.08 -28.75
N ALA A 155 -11.84 11.90 -28.13
CA ALA A 155 -12.27 13.18 -28.68
C ALA A 155 -11.10 14.17 -28.84
N LEU A 156 -10.20 14.24 -27.86
CA LEU A 156 -8.99 15.05 -27.95
C LEU A 156 -8.05 14.57 -29.06
N ASN A 157 -7.89 13.25 -29.22
CA ASN A 157 -7.08 12.69 -30.30
C ASN A 157 -7.66 12.98 -31.68
N VAL A 158 -8.98 12.88 -31.85
CA VAL A 158 -9.64 13.27 -33.10
C VAL A 158 -9.45 14.76 -33.38
N ALA A 159 -9.47 15.60 -32.35
CA ALA A 159 -9.25 17.04 -32.49
C ALA A 159 -7.83 17.41 -32.94
N VAL A 160 -6.83 16.54 -32.74
CA VAL A 160 -5.45 16.75 -33.24
C VAL A 160 -5.43 16.78 -34.78
N ASP A 161 -6.26 15.97 -35.42
CA ASP A 161 -6.30 15.83 -36.88
C ASP A 161 -7.27 16.81 -37.55
N LEU A 162 -7.99 17.62 -36.78
CA LEU A 162 -8.88 18.66 -37.30
C LEU A 162 -8.11 19.98 -37.49
N PRO A 163 -8.21 20.64 -38.67
CA PRO A 163 -7.58 21.93 -38.87
C PRO A 163 -8.19 22.96 -37.91
N LEU A 164 -7.36 23.59 -37.07
CA LEU A 164 -7.74 24.60 -36.06
C LEU A 164 -8.39 25.89 -36.62
N SER A 165 -8.79 25.91 -37.89
CA SER A 165 -9.42 27.06 -38.54
C SER A 165 -10.94 26.91 -38.57
N ALA A 166 -11.57 27.11 -37.42
CA ALA A 166 -12.83 27.85 -37.29
C ALA A 166 -13.22 27.91 -35.81
N THR A 167 -13.31 29.13 -35.27
CA THR A 167 -13.90 29.50 -33.97
C THR A 167 -13.06 29.22 -32.72
N LEU A 168 -12.11 30.11 -32.46
CA LEU A 168 -12.00 30.75 -31.14
C LEU A 168 -12.63 32.14 -31.23
#